data_AF-A0A5B7UVU1-F1
#
_entry.id   AF-A0A5B7UVU1-F1
#
_cell.length_a   1.000
_cell.length_b   1.000
_cell.length_c   1.000
_cell.angle_alpha   90.00
_cell.angle_beta   90.00
_cell.angle_gamma   90.00
#
_symmetry.space_group_name_H-M   'P 1'
#
loop_
_entity.id
_entity.type
_entity.pdbx_description
1 polymer ?
#
loop_
_entity_poly.entity_id
_entity_poly.type
_entity_poly.pdbx_seq_one_letter_code
_entity_poly.pdbx_strand_id
1 'polypeptide(L)'
;MTATAGVSAAELRRRVREIEALQAKTRELAAKNVLTTREAVAKAAAAKDEADVAAREAAAAALRLFGNDVELVAELLGVPAEELEREAKPVTAARAKEVIESLRARAGRPRSRRAQPARAAETQESAPLTATSPSAVAPDASRADAA
;
A
#
# COMPACT_ATOMS: atom_id res chain seq x y z
N MET A 1 -74.66 -23.71 7.15
CA MET A 1 -74.22 -22.40 6.64
C MET A 1 -73.18 -21.84 7.61
N THR A 2 -71.90 -22.05 7.33
CA THR A 2 -70.79 -21.51 8.12
C THR A 2 -70.61 -20.04 7.76
N ALA A 3 -71.03 -19.14 8.65
CA ALA A 3 -70.82 -17.72 8.50
C ALA A 3 -69.32 -17.43 8.47
N THR A 4 -68.82 -16.99 7.32
CA THR A 4 -67.52 -16.32 7.20
C THR A 4 -67.60 -15.04 7.99
N ALA A 5 -67.15 -15.07 9.25
CA ALA A 5 -66.97 -13.88 10.06
C ALA A 5 -66.00 -12.94 9.31
N GLY A 6 -66.51 -11.80 8.84
CA GLY A 6 -65.71 -10.79 8.17
C GLY A 6 -64.60 -10.28 9.09
N VAL A 7 -63.39 -10.15 8.55
CA VAL A 7 -62.24 -9.63 9.30
C VAL A 7 -62.56 -8.24 9.85
N SER A 8 -62.38 -8.04 11.15
CA SER A 8 -62.63 -6.74 11.77
C SER A 8 -61.58 -5.71 11.35
N ALA A 9 -61.96 -4.44 11.26
CA ALA A 9 -61.03 -3.36 10.88
C ALA A 9 -59.82 -3.25 11.83
N ALA A 10 -59.99 -3.58 13.12
CA ALA A 10 -58.90 -3.61 14.08
C ALA A 10 -57.87 -4.71 13.76
N GLU A 11 -58.36 -5.88 13.37
CA GLU A 11 -57.49 -7.01 13.00
C GLU A 11 -56.75 -6.75 11.69
N LEU A 12 -57.40 -6.10 10.71
CA LEU A 12 -56.73 -5.67 9.49
C LEU A 12 -55.57 -4.70 9.78
N ARG A 13 -55.79 -3.69 10.64
CA ARG A 13 -54.72 -2.76 11.04
C ARG A 13 -53.58 -3.46 11.76
N ARG A 14 -53.88 -4.45 12.62
CA ARG A 14 -52.87 -5.26 13.29
C ARG A 14 -52.01 -6.02 12.27
N ARG A 15 -52.65 -6.71 11.31
CA ARG A 15 -51.94 -7.46 10.25
C ARG A 15 -51.08 -6.55 9.37
N VAL A 16 -51.57 -5.36 9.02
CA VAL A 16 -50.79 -4.37 8.25
C VAL A 16 -49.52 -3.97 9.01
N ARG A 17 -49.62 -3.65 10.30
CA ARG A 17 -48.45 -3.32 11.13
C ARG A 17 -47.47 -4.49 11.24
N GLU A 18 -47.97 -5.72 11.36
CA GLU A 18 -47.13 -6.93 11.39
C GLU A 18 -46.38 -7.12 10.06
N ILE A 19 -47.05 -6.91 8.91
CA ILE A 19 -46.43 -6.97 7.59
C ILE A 19 -45.38 -5.87 7.41
N GLU A 20 -45.69 -4.64 7.81
CA GLU A 20 -44.74 -3.51 7.76
C GLU A 20 -43.49 -3.80 8.62
N ALA A 21 -43.67 -4.38 9.81
CA ALA A 21 -42.56 -4.77 10.67
C ALA A 21 -41.69 -5.87 10.04
N LEU A 22 -42.30 -6.85 9.35
CA LEU A 22 -41.57 -7.89 8.62
C LEU A 22 -40.80 -7.32 7.42
N GLN A 23 -41.41 -6.40 6.67
CA GLN A 23 -40.74 -5.70 5.57
C GLN A 23 -39.57 -4.86 6.07
N ALA A 24 -39.73 -4.14 7.17
CA ALA A 24 -38.65 -3.37 7.79
C ALA A 24 -37.46 -4.26 8.17
N LYS A 25 -37.72 -5.40 8.85
CA LYS A 25 -36.67 -6.39 9.19
C LYS A 25 -35.99 -6.97 7.96
N THR A 26 -36.74 -7.24 6.89
CA THR A 26 -36.19 -7.76 5.64
C THR A 26 -35.26 -6.74 4.99
N ARG A 27 -35.65 -5.45 4.97
CA ARG A 27 -34.80 -4.36 4.47
C ARG A 27 -33.53 -4.21 5.31
N GLU A 28 -33.64 -4.34 6.63
CA GLU A 28 -32.50 -4.28 7.54
C GLU A 28 -31.50 -5.42 7.27
N LEU A 29 -31.98 -6.65 7.13
CA LEU A 29 -31.13 -7.81 6.79
C LEU A 29 -30.49 -7.65 5.41
N ALA A 30 -31.26 -7.19 4.42
CA ALA A 30 -30.74 -6.89 3.09
C ALA A 30 -29.63 -5.82 3.14
N ALA A 31 -29.81 -4.76 3.92
CA ALA A 31 -28.80 -3.72 4.09
C ALA A 31 -27.50 -4.27 4.72
N LYS A 32 -27.62 -5.12 5.76
CA LYS A 32 -26.46 -5.79 6.37
C LYS A 32 -25.72 -6.69 5.39
N ASN A 33 -26.45 -7.43 4.55
CA ASN A 33 -25.85 -8.28 3.52
C ASN A 33 -25.10 -7.44 2.46
N VAL A 34 -25.65 -6.28 2.06
CA VAL A 34 -24.95 -5.39 1.11
C VAL A 34 -23.68 -4.80 1.73
N LEU A 35 -23.71 -4.41 3.01
CA LEU A 35 -22.51 -3.88 3.69
C LEU A 35 -21.42 -4.95 3.81
N THR A 36 -21.78 -6.14 4.30
CA THR A 36 -20.82 -7.26 4.47
C THR A 36 -20.22 -7.71 3.13
N THR A 37 -21.03 -7.78 2.07
CA THR A 37 -20.52 -8.10 0.72
C THR A 37 -19.58 -7.01 0.19
N ARG A 38 -19.90 -5.73 0.38
CA ARG A 38 -19.00 -4.63 0.00
C ARG A 38 -17.67 -4.68 0.75
N GLU A 39 -17.71 -4.94 2.06
CA GLU A 39 -16.50 -5.10 2.87
C GLU A 39 -15.66 -6.31 2.43
N ALA A 40 -16.31 -7.44 2.12
CA ALA A 40 -15.63 -8.61 1.60
C ALA A 40 -14.97 -8.34 0.25
N VAL A 41 -15.66 -7.64 -0.66
CA VAL A 41 -15.10 -7.24 -1.97
C VAL A 41 -13.91 -6.30 -1.78
N ALA A 42 -14.00 -5.31 -0.88
CA ALA A 42 -12.90 -4.40 -0.60
C ALA A 42 -11.67 -5.14 -0.03
N LYS A 43 -11.88 -6.10 0.88
CA LYS A 43 -10.80 -6.94 1.42
C LYS A 43 -10.19 -7.84 0.34
N ALA A 44 -11.01 -8.44 -0.52
CA ALA A 44 -10.54 -9.27 -1.61
C ALA A 44 -9.73 -8.46 -2.64
N ALA A 45 -10.16 -7.23 -2.94
CA ALA A 45 -9.40 -6.32 -3.80
C ALA A 45 -8.03 -5.97 -3.18
N ALA A 46 -8.00 -5.60 -1.90
CA ALA A 46 -6.75 -5.31 -1.21
C ALA A 46 -5.79 -6.52 -1.16
N ALA A 47 -6.33 -7.72 -0.90
CA ALA A 47 -5.54 -8.95 -0.89
C ALA A 47 -4.99 -9.29 -2.28
N LYS A 48 -5.77 -9.03 -3.34
CA LYS A 48 -5.30 -9.17 -4.73
C LYS A 48 -4.15 -8.20 -5.01
N ASP A 49 -4.31 -6.93 -4.65
CA ASP A 49 -3.27 -5.91 -4.88
C ASP A 49 -1.95 -6.28 -4.16
N GLU A 50 -2.05 -6.81 -2.94
CA GLU A 50 -0.90 -7.32 -2.18
C GLU A 50 -0.25 -8.53 -2.86
N ALA A 51 -1.05 -9.51 -3.31
CA ALA A 51 -0.56 -10.67 -4.04
C ALA A 51 0.13 -10.28 -5.36
N ASP A 52 -0.44 -9.32 -6.10
CA ASP A 52 0.13 -8.80 -7.34
C ASP A 52 1.46 -8.05 -7.09
N VAL A 53 1.63 -7.42 -5.93
CA VAL A 53 2.92 -6.82 -5.54
C VAL A 53 3.94 -7.91 -5.20
N ALA A 54 3.55 -8.89 -4.38
CA ALA A 54 4.42 -10.00 -4.01
C ALA A 54 4.88 -10.81 -5.24
N ALA A 55 3.98 -11.04 -6.20
CA ALA A 55 4.30 -11.72 -7.46
C ALA A 55 5.35 -10.95 -8.27
N ARG A 56 5.19 -9.63 -8.44
CA ARG A 56 6.17 -8.78 -9.14
C ARG A 56 7.52 -8.76 -8.44
N GLU A 57 7.53 -8.70 -7.11
CA GLU A 57 8.76 -8.72 -6.33
C GLU A 57 9.47 -10.08 -6.44
N ALA A 58 8.71 -11.18 -6.41
CA ALA A 58 9.23 -12.52 -6.63
C ALA A 58 9.79 -12.70 -8.04
N ALA A 59 9.09 -12.22 -9.08
CA ALA A 59 9.56 -12.25 -10.46
C ALA A 59 10.87 -11.44 -10.63
N ALA A 60 10.94 -10.23 -10.06
CA ALA A 60 12.15 -9.42 -10.06
C ALA A 60 13.30 -10.09 -9.28
N ALA A 61 13.02 -10.79 -8.19
CA ALA A 61 14.02 -11.54 -7.44
C ALA A 61 14.53 -12.76 -8.22
N ALA A 62 13.63 -13.49 -8.88
CA ALA A 62 13.98 -14.62 -9.73
C ALA A 62 14.89 -14.18 -10.88
N LEU A 63 14.54 -13.10 -11.60
CA LEU A 63 15.40 -12.58 -12.66
C LEU A 63 16.80 -12.22 -12.15
N ARG A 64 16.92 -11.55 -11.00
CA ARG A 64 18.25 -11.23 -10.43
C ARG A 64 19.07 -12.49 -10.13
N LEU A 65 18.43 -13.57 -9.69
CA LEU A 65 19.10 -14.84 -9.40
C LEU A 65 19.65 -15.50 -10.67
N PHE A 66 18.90 -15.41 -11.77
CA PHE A 66 19.26 -16.00 -13.07
C PHE A 66 19.95 -15.01 -14.01
N GLY A 67 20.67 -14.01 -13.49
CA GLY A 67 21.47 -13.09 -14.31
C GLY A 67 20.65 -12.16 -15.21
N ASN A 68 19.36 -11.95 -14.88
CA ASN A 68 18.34 -11.27 -15.68
C ASN A 68 18.02 -11.95 -17.02
N ASP A 69 18.21 -13.26 -17.11
CA ASP A 69 17.75 -14.05 -18.25
C ASP A 69 16.23 -14.25 -18.19
N VAL A 70 15.52 -13.48 -19.01
CA VAL A 70 14.05 -13.46 -19.05
C VAL A 70 13.49 -14.72 -19.66
N GLU A 71 14.08 -15.22 -20.75
CA GLU A 71 13.61 -16.40 -21.47
C GLU A 71 13.70 -17.64 -20.57
N LEU A 72 14.84 -17.80 -19.88
CA LEU A 72 15.02 -18.91 -18.95
C LEU A 72 14.02 -18.87 -17.79
N VAL A 73 13.78 -17.71 -17.19
CA VAL A 73 12.85 -17.59 -16.07
C VAL A 73 11.39 -17.74 -16.54
N ALA A 74 11.07 -17.26 -17.73
CA ALA A 74 9.77 -17.46 -18.37
C ALA A 74 9.48 -18.96 -18.61
N GLU A 75 10.43 -19.70 -19.15
CA GLU A 75 10.33 -21.16 -19.33
C GLU A 75 10.17 -21.91 -17.99
N LEU A 76 10.96 -21.55 -16.97
CA LEU A 76 10.92 -22.19 -15.66
C LEU A 76 9.60 -21.96 -14.91
N LEU A 77 9.00 -20.78 -15.08
CA LEU A 77 7.73 -20.42 -14.43
C LEU A 77 6.51 -20.77 -15.30
N GLY A 78 6.70 -21.10 -16.58
CA GLY A 78 5.64 -21.38 -17.53
C GLY A 78 4.77 -20.16 -17.86
N VAL A 79 5.38 -18.96 -17.86
CA VAL A 79 4.71 -17.66 -18.07
C VAL A 79 5.34 -16.99 -19.29
N PRO A 80 4.61 -16.19 -20.10
CA PRO A 80 5.20 -15.53 -21.26
C PRO A 80 6.33 -14.59 -20.86
N ALA A 81 7.41 -14.56 -21.65
CA ALA A 81 8.53 -13.65 -21.43
C ALA A 81 8.07 -12.18 -21.42
N GLU A 82 7.11 -11.81 -22.27
CA GLU A 82 6.58 -10.44 -22.33
C GLU A 82 5.85 -10.02 -21.05
N GLU A 83 5.22 -10.97 -20.35
CA GLU A 83 4.56 -10.72 -19.07
C GLU A 83 5.62 -10.55 -17.97
N LEU A 84 6.63 -11.40 -17.97
CA LEU A 84 7.74 -11.36 -17.02
C LEU A 84 8.56 -10.06 -17.15
N GLU A 85 8.84 -9.60 -18.37
CA GLU A 85 9.51 -8.31 -18.61
C GLU A 85 8.72 -7.10 -18.10
N ARG A 86 7.39 -7.17 -18.19
CA ARG A 86 6.51 -6.09 -17.69
C ARG A 86 6.47 -6.09 -16.17
N GLU A 87 6.38 -7.26 -15.57
CA GLU A 87 6.22 -7.43 -14.12
C GLU A 87 7.52 -7.20 -13.35
N ALA A 88 8.65 -7.62 -13.92
CA ALA A 88 9.95 -7.50 -13.28
C ALA A 88 10.66 -6.16 -13.56
N LYS A 89 10.02 -5.23 -14.29
CA LYS A 89 10.54 -3.87 -14.46
C LYS A 89 10.76 -3.21 -13.10
N PRO A 90 11.95 -2.62 -12.86
CA PRO A 90 12.20 -1.90 -11.63
C PRO A 90 11.18 -0.77 -11.45
N VAL A 91 10.85 -0.47 -10.19
CA VAL A 91 9.88 0.54 -9.75
C VAL A 91 9.76 1.68 -10.76
N THR A 92 8.63 1.75 -11.46
CA THR A 92 8.38 2.80 -12.44
C THR A 92 8.58 4.17 -11.77
N ALA A 93 9.14 5.14 -12.50
CA ALA A 93 9.45 6.46 -11.94
C ALA A 93 8.26 7.12 -11.21
N ALA A 94 7.03 6.81 -11.64
CA ALA A 94 5.79 7.21 -10.98
C ALA A 94 5.67 6.66 -9.55
N ARG A 95 5.99 5.37 -9.32
CA ARG A 95 5.91 4.74 -8.01
C ARG A 95 7.08 5.12 -7.11
N ALA A 96 8.26 5.36 -7.67
CA ALA A 96 9.37 5.95 -6.92
C ALA A 96 9.01 7.35 -6.40
N LYS A 97 8.33 8.15 -7.23
CA LYS A 97 7.82 9.47 -6.84
C LYS A 97 6.78 9.40 -5.73
N GLU A 98 5.82 8.48 -5.81
CA GLU A 98 4.80 8.26 -4.79
C GLU A 98 5.40 7.86 -3.44
N VAL A 99 6.37 6.94 -3.44
CA VAL A 99 7.09 6.52 -2.22
C VAL A 99 7.84 7.71 -1.62
N ILE A 100 8.57 8.49 -2.42
CA ILE A 100 9.30 9.68 -1.96
C ILE A 100 8.32 10.72 -1.39
N GLU A 101 7.17 10.93 -2.03
CA GLU A 101 6.16 11.89 -1.60
C GLU A 101 5.49 11.44 -0.29
N SER A 102 5.18 10.15 -0.14
CA SER A 102 4.64 9.59 1.10
C SER A 102 5.64 9.69 2.26
N LEU A 103 6.94 9.46 2.00
CA LEU A 103 8.01 9.64 2.98
C LEU A 103 8.17 11.10 3.36
N ARG A 104 8.11 12.02 2.38
CA ARG A 104 8.16 13.47 2.62
C ARG A 104 6.96 13.93 3.46
N ALA A 105 5.75 13.45 3.17
CA ALA A 105 4.56 13.75 3.95
C ALA A 105 4.69 13.28 5.41
N ARG A 106 5.27 12.10 5.64
CA ARG A 106 5.54 11.58 6.99
C ARG A 106 6.68 12.33 7.69
N ALA A 107 7.70 12.75 6.96
CA ALA A 107 8.84 13.50 7.50
C ALA A 107 8.49 14.97 7.80
N GLY A 108 7.58 15.58 7.02
CA GLY A 108 7.09 16.95 7.20
C GLY A 108 6.12 17.10 8.37
N ARG A 109 5.65 15.99 8.97
CA ARG A 109 4.85 16.05 10.19
C ARG A 109 5.77 16.39 11.37
N PRO A 110 5.60 17.53 12.05
CA PRO A 110 6.45 17.91 13.18
C PRO A 110 6.37 16.82 14.25
N ARG A 111 7.46 16.08 14.43
CA ARG A 111 7.62 15.16 15.55
C ARG A 111 7.80 16.03 16.78
N SER A 112 6.84 16.01 17.71
CA SER A 112 7.03 16.63 19.02
C SER A 112 8.24 15.97 19.68
N ARG A 113 9.38 16.65 19.64
CA ARG A 113 10.62 16.21 20.26
C ARG A 113 10.36 16.23 21.76
N ARG A 114 10.04 15.09 22.35
CA ARG A 114 9.91 14.94 23.80
C ARG A 114 11.27 15.35 24.37
N ALA A 115 11.32 16.50 25.05
CA ALA A 115 12.54 17.02 25.63
C ALA A 115 13.08 15.98 26.61
N GLN A 116 14.29 15.46 26.35
CA GLN A 116 15.04 14.77 27.38
C GLN A 116 15.45 15.82 28.43
N PRO A 117 15.26 15.56 29.74
CA PRO A 117 15.79 16.44 30.76
C PRO A 117 17.32 16.43 30.70
N ALA A 118 17.90 17.61 30.62
CA ALA A 118 19.34 17.82 30.64
C ALA A 118 19.92 17.33 31.98
N ARG A 119 20.85 16.37 31.93
CA ARG A 119 21.71 16.04 33.07
C ARG A 119 22.79 17.12 33.16
N ALA A 120 22.99 17.66 34.34
CA ALA A 120 23.91 18.76 34.62
C ALA A 120 25.35 18.45 34.19
N ALA A 121 26.05 19.51 33.77
CA ALA A 121 27.35 19.52 33.14
C ALA A 121 28.51 19.20 34.09
N GLU A 122 29.49 18.44 33.59
CA GLU A 122 30.88 18.50 34.04
C GLU A 122 31.74 18.90 32.84
N THR A 123 32.63 19.86 33.11
CA THR A 123 33.47 20.65 32.19
C THR A 123 34.65 19.87 31.64
N GLN A 124 35.03 20.14 30.36
CA GLN A 124 36.37 20.08 29.71
C GLN A 124 36.17 19.78 28.21
N GLU A 125 36.83 20.32 27.18
CA GLU A 125 37.69 21.47 26.89
C GLU A 125 37.73 21.55 25.32
N SER A 126 37.89 22.74 24.74
CA SER A 126 37.67 23.02 23.30
C SER A 126 38.74 22.46 22.34
N ALA A 127 38.34 22.16 21.09
CA ALA A 127 39.22 22.25 19.91
C ALA A 127 38.41 22.67 18.65
N PRO A 128 39.01 23.42 17.69
CA PRO A 128 38.27 24.41 16.89
C PRO A 128 37.79 23.93 15.51
N LEU A 129 36.84 24.71 15.00
CA LEU A 129 36.17 24.63 13.70
C LEU A 129 37.10 25.01 12.54
N THR A 130 37.06 24.26 11.43
CA THR A 130 37.53 24.73 10.12
C THR A 130 36.45 24.48 9.05
N ALA A 131 35.84 25.58 8.63
CA ALA A 131 35.08 25.70 7.39
C ALA A 131 35.96 26.37 6.34
N THR A 132 36.09 25.81 5.14
CA THR A 132 36.21 26.56 3.87
C THR A 132 36.34 25.62 2.66
N SER A 133 35.45 25.78 1.68
CA SER A 133 35.69 25.50 0.25
C SER A 133 36.00 26.86 -0.43
N PRO A 134 36.79 26.97 -1.53
CA PRO A 134 36.31 26.64 -2.89
C PRO A 134 37.37 26.25 -3.98
N SER A 135 36.86 25.63 -5.06
CA SER A 135 37.22 25.68 -6.50
C SER A 135 38.59 26.21 -7.00
N ALA A 136 39.32 25.43 -7.83
CA ALA A 136 39.91 25.85 -9.13
C ALA A 136 40.73 24.73 -9.85
N VAL A 137 40.38 24.47 -11.13
CA VAL A 137 41.24 24.37 -12.33
C VAL A 137 42.39 23.31 -12.41
N ALA A 138 42.28 22.37 -13.36
CA ALA A 138 43.35 21.51 -13.96
C ALA A 138 44.26 22.33 -14.91
N PRO A 139 45.39 21.87 -15.53
CA PRO A 139 45.87 20.49 -15.78
C PRO A 139 47.42 20.29 -15.68
N ASP A 140 47.90 19.09 -16.05
CA ASP A 140 49.00 18.85 -17.03
C ASP A 140 50.11 17.83 -16.66
N ALA A 141 50.43 17.03 -17.68
CA ALA A 141 51.67 16.35 -18.07
C ALA A 141 52.55 15.55 -17.11
N SER A 142 52.66 14.24 -17.39
CA SER A 142 53.90 13.51 -17.81
C SER A 142 53.66 12.01 -17.58
N ARG A 143 53.42 11.15 -18.58
CA ARG A 143 54.33 10.59 -19.61
C ARG A 143 55.69 10.12 -19.09
N ALA A 144 55.86 8.79 -19.08
CA ALA A 144 57.04 7.97 -19.41
C ALA A 144 57.02 6.70 -18.54
N ASP A 145 57.47 5.52 -18.94
CA ASP A 145 57.78 4.87 -20.22
C ASP A 145 58.07 3.39 -19.88
N ALA A 146 57.90 2.52 -20.86
CA ALA A 146 58.44 1.17 -21.07
C ALA A 146 58.88 0.24 -19.91
N ALA A 147 58.35 -0.99 -19.96
CA ALA A 147 59.14 -2.23 -20.03
C ALA A 147 58.41 -3.25 -20.93
#